data_AF-A0A9E2MM13-F1
#
_entry.id   AF-A0A9E2MM13-F1
#
_cell.length_a   1.000
_cell.length_b   1.000
_cell.length_c   1.000
_cell.angle_alpha   90.00
_cell.angle_beta   90.00
_cell.angle_gamma   90.00
#
_symmetry.space_group_name_H-M   'P 1'
#
loop_
_entity.id
_entity.type
_entity.pdbx_description
1 polymer ?
#
loop_
_entity_poly.entity_id
_entity_poly.type
_entity_poly.pdbx_seq_one_letter_code
_entity_poly.pdbx_strand_id
1 'polypeptide(L)'
;MKKMTISKEISFSGTALQTGVKTRVTCKPAKEKDGIIFKRRDLKNSPELCLSDGLFSSGERRSTISLGAASIQTIEHFLAALWAMEIDNIMVEIDGAELPGLDGSAIEFIKLLRSAGVQKQNGEREFIKITEKEEVKDGDVSLSIFPDEFASVSYYIDYGIKSIERETFKIELNSRLFETEIASARTFCLKEEATALLKAGLGQGANFENT
;
A
#
# COMPACT_ATOMS: atom_id res chain seq x y z
N MET A 1 12.96 14.30 12.74
CA MET A 1 13.33 12.88 12.51
C MET A 1 14.10 12.83 11.21
N LYS A 2 15.15 12.03 11.06
CA LYS A 2 15.88 11.95 9.78
C LYS A 2 15.07 11.18 8.74
N LYS A 3 15.23 11.53 7.47
CA LYS A 3 14.70 10.72 6.37
C LYS A 3 15.36 9.33 6.37
N MET A 4 14.63 8.30 5.95
CA MET A 4 15.16 6.95 5.86
C MET A 4 14.97 6.31 4.48
N THR A 5 15.91 5.43 4.15
CA THR A 5 15.85 4.52 3.00
C THR A 5 16.29 3.12 3.46
N ILE A 6 16.10 2.09 2.63
CA ILE A 6 16.62 0.76 2.94
C ILE A 6 18.15 0.74 2.82
N SER A 7 18.83 -0.14 3.57
CA SER A 7 20.30 -0.18 3.59
C SER A 7 20.91 -0.99 2.44
N LYS A 8 20.19 -1.99 1.92
CA LYS A 8 20.64 -2.83 0.80
C LYS A 8 19.46 -3.18 -0.10
N GLU A 9 19.79 -3.60 -1.32
CA GLU A 9 18.80 -4.12 -2.26
C GLU A 9 18.17 -5.42 -1.75
N ILE A 10 16.86 -5.56 -1.97
CA ILE A 10 16.13 -6.81 -1.77
C ILE A 10 15.26 -7.10 -3.00
N SER A 11 15.02 -8.38 -3.26
CA SER A 11 14.12 -8.82 -4.32
C SER A 11 13.18 -9.89 -3.83
N PHE A 12 11.95 -9.87 -4.31
CA PHE A 12 10.94 -10.87 -4.03
C PHE A 12 10.06 -11.09 -5.26
N SER A 13 9.31 -12.17 -5.26
CA SER A 13 8.36 -12.50 -6.32
C SER A 13 7.12 -13.10 -5.72
N GLY A 14 5.98 -12.91 -6.39
CA GLY A 14 4.72 -13.49 -5.97
C GLY A 14 3.68 -13.35 -7.06
N THR A 15 2.50 -13.91 -6.78
CA THR A 15 1.35 -13.78 -7.66
C THR A 15 0.62 -12.48 -7.31
N ALA A 16 0.36 -11.68 -8.32
CA ALA A 16 -0.44 -10.46 -8.19
C ALA A 16 -1.91 -10.82 -7.95
N LEU A 17 -2.57 -10.11 -7.04
CA LEU A 17 -3.88 -10.50 -6.50
C LEU A 17 -4.98 -10.45 -7.57
N GLN A 18 -4.98 -9.40 -8.38
CA GLN A 18 -6.05 -9.09 -9.33
C GLN A 18 -5.83 -9.78 -10.67
N THR A 19 -4.62 -9.66 -11.20
CA THR A 19 -4.26 -10.18 -12.53
C THR A 19 -3.86 -11.65 -12.53
N GLY A 20 -3.46 -12.21 -11.37
CA GLY A 20 -2.93 -13.58 -11.28
C GLY A 20 -1.55 -13.75 -11.92
N VAL A 21 -0.94 -12.67 -12.42
CA VAL A 21 0.38 -12.71 -13.06
C VAL A 21 1.46 -12.79 -12.00
N LYS A 22 2.48 -13.62 -12.22
CA LYS A 22 3.67 -13.62 -11.38
C LYS A 22 4.50 -12.38 -11.66
N THR A 23 4.74 -11.57 -10.64
CA THR A 23 5.56 -10.36 -10.73
C THR A 23 6.79 -10.48 -9.85
N ARG A 24 7.89 -9.91 -10.32
CA ARG A 24 9.14 -9.78 -9.58
C ARG A 24 9.34 -8.31 -9.21
N VAL A 25 9.67 -8.07 -7.95
CA VAL A 25 9.90 -6.75 -7.40
C VAL A 25 11.32 -6.68 -6.84
N THR A 26 12.02 -5.60 -7.12
CA THR A 26 13.32 -5.28 -6.54
C THR A 26 13.26 -3.89 -5.90
N CYS A 27 13.45 -3.84 -4.59
CA CYS A 27 13.54 -2.58 -3.85
C CYS A 27 15.00 -2.20 -3.66
N LYS A 28 15.34 -0.94 -3.96
CA LYS A 28 16.69 -0.38 -3.85
C LYS A 28 16.71 0.87 -2.97
N PRO A 29 17.84 1.13 -2.28
CA PRO A 29 18.04 2.43 -1.65
C PRO A 29 17.88 3.57 -2.68
N ALA A 30 17.22 4.65 -2.29
CA ALA A 30 17.05 5.84 -3.13
C ALA A 30 17.66 7.08 -2.46
N LYS A 31 17.86 8.16 -3.22
CA LYS A 31 18.46 9.40 -2.70
C LYS A 31 17.44 10.20 -1.88
N GLU A 32 17.94 11.16 -1.11
CA GLU A 32 17.18 11.94 -0.09
C GLU A 32 15.91 12.67 -0.59
N LYS A 33 15.81 12.90 -1.90
CA LYS A 33 14.74 13.68 -2.53
C LYS A 33 13.92 12.87 -3.54
N ASP A 34 14.23 11.59 -3.68
CA ASP A 34 13.59 10.73 -4.68
C ASP A 34 12.16 10.37 -4.26
N GLY A 35 11.89 10.33 -2.95
CA GLY A 35 10.64 9.79 -2.42
C GLY A 35 10.49 8.31 -2.76
N ILE A 36 9.24 7.86 -2.87
CA ILE A 36 8.92 6.51 -3.30
C ILE A 36 8.69 6.54 -4.81
N ILE A 37 9.55 5.83 -5.54
CA ILE A 37 9.51 5.74 -7.00
C ILE A 37 9.23 4.30 -7.38
N PHE A 38 8.20 4.07 -8.19
CA PHE A 38 8.02 2.80 -8.86
C PHE A 38 8.59 2.82 -10.27
N LYS A 39 9.18 1.72 -10.74
CA LYS A 39 9.78 1.63 -12.08
C LYS A 39 9.32 0.38 -12.80
N ARG A 40 8.57 0.54 -13.89
CA ARG A 40 8.06 -0.55 -14.75
C ARG A 40 9.15 -1.08 -15.68
N ARG A 41 9.93 -2.05 -15.23
CA ARG A 41 11.08 -2.56 -15.98
C ARG A 41 10.71 -3.37 -17.23
N ASP A 42 9.52 -3.94 -17.23
CA ASP A 42 8.95 -4.70 -18.33
C ASP A 42 8.54 -3.84 -19.54
N LEU A 43 8.42 -2.52 -19.35
CA LEU A 43 8.07 -1.59 -20.43
C LEU A 43 9.31 -0.95 -21.08
N LYS A 44 9.18 -0.60 -22.37
CA LYS A 44 10.21 0.15 -23.10
C LYS A 44 10.53 1.46 -22.37
N ASN A 45 11.82 1.79 -22.27
CA ASN A 45 12.37 2.94 -21.54
C ASN A 45 12.19 2.90 -20.01
N SER A 46 11.60 1.83 -19.46
CA SER A 46 11.42 1.62 -18.03
C SER A 46 10.91 2.85 -17.27
N PRO A 47 9.66 3.30 -17.55
CA PRO A 47 9.13 4.54 -16.99
C PRO A 47 9.09 4.48 -15.46
N GLU A 48 9.36 5.64 -14.86
CA GLU A 48 9.38 5.86 -13.42
C GLU A 48 8.11 6.63 -13.02
N LEU A 49 7.43 6.14 -11.98
CA LEU A 49 6.21 6.69 -11.42
C LEU A 49 6.52 7.12 -9.98
N CYS A 50 6.80 8.41 -9.82
CA CYS A 50 7.01 9.03 -8.51
C CYS A 50 5.65 9.21 -7.81
N LEU A 51 5.55 8.89 -6.52
CA LEU A 51 4.30 9.12 -5.77
C LEU A 51 3.86 10.59 -5.74
N SER A 52 4.80 11.54 -5.80
CA SER A 52 4.49 12.98 -5.84
C SER A 52 3.79 13.42 -7.12
N ASP A 53 4.06 12.72 -8.23
CA ASP A 53 3.66 13.13 -9.58
C ASP A 53 2.60 12.19 -10.16
N GLY A 54 2.29 11.11 -9.44
CA GLY A 54 1.40 10.05 -9.85
C GLY A 54 -0.06 10.50 -9.87
N LEU A 55 -0.78 10.10 -10.91
CA LEU A 55 -2.24 10.11 -10.86
C LEU A 55 -2.70 8.89 -10.06
N PHE A 56 -3.31 9.15 -8.91
CA PHE A 56 -3.95 8.14 -8.11
C PHE A 56 -5.37 7.91 -8.62
N SER A 57 -5.69 6.65 -8.87
CA SER A 57 -7.05 6.22 -9.19
C SER A 57 -7.40 5.02 -8.34
N SER A 58 -8.65 4.97 -7.90
CA SER A 58 -9.25 3.74 -7.38
C SER A 58 -9.77 2.93 -8.56
N GLY A 59 -9.21 1.74 -8.76
CA GLY A 59 -9.91 0.70 -9.51
C GLY A 59 -10.94 0.02 -8.59
N GLU A 60 -11.83 -0.81 -9.13
CA GLU A 60 -12.67 -1.68 -8.30
C GLU A 60 -11.77 -2.46 -7.33
N ARG A 61 -11.85 -2.10 -6.03
CA ARG A 61 -11.15 -2.72 -4.90
C ARG A 61 -9.62 -2.65 -4.90
N ARG A 62 -9.02 -1.58 -5.46
CA ARG A 62 -7.55 -1.36 -5.37
C ARG A 62 -7.12 0.08 -5.61
N SER A 63 -5.95 0.43 -5.09
CA SER A 63 -5.29 1.70 -5.45
C SER A 63 -4.31 1.50 -6.60
N THR A 64 -4.34 2.42 -7.55
CA THR A 64 -3.47 2.41 -8.73
C THR A 64 -2.76 3.75 -8.87
N ILE A 65 -1.44 3.70 -9.06
CA ILE A 65 -0.64 4.84 -9.50
C ILE A 65 -0.41 4.74 -11.02
N SER A 66 -0.60 5.85 -11.74
CA SER A 66 -0.40 5.91 -13.18
C SER A 66 0.39 7.16 -13.60
N LEU A 67 1.18 7.01 -14.67
CA LEU A 67 1.86 8.10 -15.37
C LEU A 67 1.91 7.80 -16.87
N GLY A 68 1.23 8.62 -17.67
CA GLY A 68 1.07 8.36 -19.10
C GLY A 68 0.38 7.01 -19.35
N ALA A 69 1.05 6.12 -20.09
CA ALA A 69 0.54 4.77 -20.37
C ALA A 69 0.99 3.71 -19.35
N ALA A 70 1.83 4.06 -18.38
CA ALA A 70 2.31 3.13 -17.36
C ALA A 70 1.42 3.22 -16.11
N SER A 71 1.12 2.07 -15.51
CA SER A 71 0.37 1.98 -14.26
C SER A 71 0.89 0.84 -13.38
N ILE A 72 0.75 0.99 -12.07
CA ILE A 72 0.98 -0.08 -11.08
C ILE A 72 -0.20 -0.11 -10.11
N GLN A 73 -0.79 -1.29 -9.97
CA GLN A 73 -1.99 -1.53 -9.17
C GLN A 73 -1.63 -2.25 -7.86
N THR A 74 -2.56 -2.19 -6.90
CA THR A 74 -2.48 -2.90 -5.61
C THR A 74 -1.26 -2.45 -4.79
N ILE A 75 -1.04 -1.14 -4.72
CA ILE A 75 0.12 -0.52 -4.04
C ILE A 75 -0.08 -0.31 -2.54
N GLU A 76 -1.33 -0.29 -2.07
CA GLU A 76 -1.77 0.14 -0.75
C GLU A 76 -1.10 -0.61 0.42
N HIS A 77 -1.01 -1.95 0.37
CA HIS A 77 -0.39 -2.72 1.45
C HIS A 77 1.12 -2.51 1.52
N PHE A 78 1.76 -2.37 0.36
CA PHE A 78 3.19 -2.08 0.29
C PHE A 78 3.48 -0.67 0.82
N LEU A 79 2.66 0.33 0.48
CA LEU A 79 2.79 1.68 1.04
C LEU A 79 2.55 1.71 2.55
N ALA A 80 1.59 0.94 3.06
CA ALA A 80 1.36 0.80 4.49
C ALA A 80 2.59 0.19 5.20
N ALA A 81 3.23 -0.81 4.59
CA ALA A 81 4.47 -1.39 5.10
C ALA A 81 5.66 -0.39 5.06
N LEU A 82 5.78 0.43 4.01
CA LEU A 82 6.80 1.49 3.96
C LEU A 82 6.58 2.54 5.05
N TRP A 83 5.32 2.94 5.29
CA TRP A 83 4.97 3.87 6.36
C TRP A 83 5.36 3.31 7.73
N ALA A 84 5.03 2.04 8.00
CA ALA A 84 5.34 1.35 9.25
C ALA A 84 6.84 1.14 9.47
N MET A 85 7.60 0.95 8.40
CA MET A 85 9.06 0.89 8.43
C MET A 85 9.73 2.27 8.39
N GLU A 86 8.93 3.34 8.38
CA GLU A 86 9.34 4.74 8.30
C GLU A 86 10.28 5.06 7.12
N ILE A 87 10.08 4.38 5.99
CA ILE A 87 10.89 4.56 4.78
C ILE A 87 10.32 5.73 3.96
N ASP A 88 11.15 6.75 3.74
CA ASP A 88 10.79 7.94 2.97
C ASP A 88 11.23 7.86 1.52
N ASN A 89 12.39 7.26 1.26
CA ASN A 89 12.98 7.18 -0.07
C ASN A 89 13.25 5.71 -0.45
N ILE A 90 12.71 5.25 -1.58
CA ILE A 90 12.94 3.90 -2.09
C ILE A 90 12.63 3.83 -3.59
N MET A 91 13.46 3.09 -4.34
CA MET A 91 13.19 2.75 -5.73
C MET A 91 12.65 1.33 -5.80
N VAL A 92 11.47 1.16 -6.40
CA VAL A 92 10.74 -0.10 -6.48
C VAL A 92 10.61 -0.50 -7.95
N GLU A 93 11.55 -1.33 -8.39
CA GLU A 93 11.53 -1.89 -9.74
C GLU A 93 10.56 -3.07 -9.78
N ILE A 94 9.66 -3.10 -10.77
CA ILE A 94 8.69 -4.18 -10.94
C ILE A 94 8.65 -4.66 -12.40
N ASP A 95 8.61 -5.98 -12.56
CA ASP A 95 8.37 -6.67 -13.83
C ASP A 95 6.88 -7.02 -13.94
N GLY A 96 6.04 -6.02 -14.22
CA GLY A 96 4.58 -6.19 -14.32
C GLY A 96 3.78 -4.98 -13.82
N ALA A 97 2.47 -5.01 -14.03
CA ALA A 97 1.57 -3.89 -13.75
C ALA A 97 0.91 -3.93 -12.36
N GLU A 98 1.27 -4.87 -11.49
CA GLU A 98 0.63 -5.08 -10.19
C GLU A 98 1.63 -5.70 -9.19
N LEU A 99 1.68 -5.16 -7.98
CA LEU A 99 2.49 -5.74 -6.91
C LEU A 99 1.96 -7.14 -6.52
N PRO A 100 2.85 -8.07 -6.10
CA PRO A 100 2.42 -9.37 -5.64
C PRO A 100 1.58 -9.24 -4.36
N GLY A 101 0.49 -10.02 -4.25
CA GLY A 101 -0.41 -9.95 -3.09
C GLY A 101 0.16 -10.56 -1.80
N LEU A 102 1.19 -11.41 -1.92
CA LEU A 102 1.79 -12.18 -0.82
C LEU A 102 0.73 -12.92 0.00
N ASP A 103 0.61 -12.65 1.31
CA ASP A 103 -0.40 -13.25 2.19
C ASP A 103 -1.68 -12.40 2.30
N GLY A 104 -1.81 -11.35 1.49
CA GLY A 104 -2.95 -10.43 1.52
C GLY A 104 -2.85 -9.34 2.57
N SER A 105 -1.76 -9.25 3.34
CA SER A 105 -1.54 -8.22 4.36
C SER A 105 -0.26 -7.41 4.11
N ALA A 106 0.12 -6.56 5.07
CA ALA A 106 1.37 -5.80 5.02
C ALA A 106 2.56 -6.55 5.67
N ILE A 107 2.32 -7.63 6.43
CA ILE A 107 3.34 -8.23 7.30
C ILE A 107 4.52 -8.82 6.53
N GLU A 108 4.27 -9.45 5.38
CA GLU A 108 5.33 -10.03 4.56
C GLU A 108 6.21 -8.95 3.94
N PHE A 109 5.63 -7.82 3.54
CA PHE A 109 6.40 -6.66 3.09
C PHE A 109 7.28 -6.09 4.21
N ILE A 110 6.75 -5.97 5.43
CA ILE A 110 7.52 -5.51 6.59
C ILE A 110 8.71 -6.44 6.86
N LYS A 111 8.50 -7.76 6.84
CA LYS A 111 9.58 -8.75 7.02
C LYS A 111 10.67 -8.59 5.96
N LEU A 112 10.29 -8.45 4.69
CA LEU A 112 11.21 -8.23 3.57
C LEU A 112 12.01 -6.94 3.76
N LEU A 113 11.33 -5.81 3.99
CA LEU A 113 11.96 -4.50 4.19
C LEU A 113 12.89 -4.50 5.42
N ARG A 114 12.50 -5.16 6.52
CA ARG A 114 13.34 -5.33 7.69
C ARG A 114 14.61 -6.12 7.39
N SER A 115 14.51 -7.15 6.55
CA SER A 115 15.69 -7.92 6.13
C SER A 115 16.69 -7.08 5.33
N ALA A 116 16.22 -6.03 4.65
CA ALA A 116 17.05 -5.03 3.97
C ALA A 116 17.77 -4.09 4.95
N GLY A 117 17.21 -3.92 6.15
CA GLY A 117 17.63 -2.88 7.09
C GLY A 117 17.22 -1.48 6.62
N VAL A 118 17.25 -0.53 7.55
CA VAL A 118 17.01 0.89 7.26
C VAL A 118 18.23 1.71 7.62
N GLN A 119 18.47 2.77 6.85
CA GLN A 119 19.54 3.73 7.08
C GLN A 119 19.01 5.15 7.02
N LYS A 120 19.52 5.99 7.92
CA LYS A 120 19.24 7.42 7.94
C LYS A 120 19.96 8.10 6.79
N GLN A 121 19.31 9.10 6.22
CA GLN A 121 19.90 9.99 5.23
C GLN A 121 20.04 11.40 5.81
N ASN A 122 20.74 12.30 5.11
CA ASN A 122 20.73 13.70 5.50
C ASN A 122 19.36 14.32 5.18
N GLY A 123 19.03 15.39 5.90
CA GLY A 123 17.71 16.01 5.83
C GLY A 123 16.73 15.48 6.88
N GLU A 124 15.79 16.36 7.23
CA GLU A 124 14.69 16.03 8.12
C GLU A 124 13.51 15.48 7.32
N ARG A 125 12.78 14.55 7.95
CA ARG A 125 11.50 14.05 7.51
C ARG A 125 10.48 15.17 7.58
N GLU A 126 9.73 15.32 6.51
CA GLU A 126 8.66 16.29 6.40
C GLU A 126 7.34 15.62 6.81
N PHE A 127 6.50 16.36 7.52
CA PHE A 127 5.21 15.88 8.00
C PHE A 127 4.13 16.82 7.50
N ILE A 128 3.00 16.25 7.10
CA ILE A 128 1.80 17.01 6.78
C ILE A 128 1.09 17.31 8.10
N LYS A 129 0.94 18.59 8.44
CA LYS A 129 0.15 19.03 9.60
C LYS A 129 -1.26 19.41 9.14
N ILE A 130 -2.25 18.75 9.72
CA ILE A 130 -3.65 19.09 9.51
C ILE A 130 -4.01 20.27 10.39
N THR A 131 -4.41 21.38 9.78
CA THR A 131 -4.72 22.64 10.47
C THR A 131 -6.20 22.91 10.58
N GLU A 132 -7.00 22.34 9.68
CA GLU A 132 -8.46 22.50 9.63
C GLU A 132 -9.13 21.15 9.34
N LYS A 133 -10.42 21.05 9.65
CA LYS A 133 -11.21 19.86 9.32
C LYS A 133 -11.49 19.86 7.82
N GLU A 134 -11.20 18.75 7.17
CA GLU A 134 -11.64 18.47 5.80
C GLU A 134 -12.52 17.21 5.79
N GLU A 135 -13.54 17.19 4.93
CA GLU A 135 -14.50 16.09 4.84
C GLU A 135 -15.01 15.91 3.41
N VAL A 136 -15.00 14.66 2.96
CA VAL A 136 -15.62 14.24 1.70
C VAL A 136 -16.70 13.20 1.99
N LYS A 137 -17.81 13.29 1.26
CA LYS A 137 -18.95 12.37 1.37
C LYS A 137 -19.37 11.89 -0.01
N ASP A 138 -19.70 10.62 -0.09
CA ASP A 138 -20.31 9.99 -1.26
C ASP A 138 -21.34 8.96 -0.79
N GLY A 139 -22.63 9.30 -0.93
CA GLY A 139 -23.73 8.50 -0.40
C GLY A 139 -23.60 8.26 1.12
N ASP A 140 -23.55 6.99 1.50
CA ASP A 140 -23.42 6.53 2.89
C ASP A 140 -21.95 6.44 3.37
N VAL A 141 -20.99 6.79 2.52
CA VAL A 141 -19.56 6.77 2.83
C VAL A 141 -19.05 8.19 3.12
N SER A 142 -18.27 8.34 4.19
CA SER A 142 -17.58 9.60 4.50
C SER A 142 -16.15 9.35 4.91
N LEU A 143 -15.25 10.24 4.48
CA LEU A 143 -13.87 10.32 4.95
C LEU A 143 -13.63 11.72 5.49
N SER A 144 -13.22 11.82 6.74
CA SER A 144 -12.98 13.10 7.42
C SER A 144 -11.61 13.08 8.09
N ILE A 145 -10.89 14.20 8.02
CA ILE A 145 -9.61 14.41 8.69
C ILE A 145 -9.70 15.67 9.54
N PHE A 146 -9.15 15.62 10.75
CA PHE A 146 -9.27 16.67 11.75
C PHE A 146 -7.88 17.09 12.25
N PRO A 147 -7.71 18.35 12.69
CA PRO A 147 -6.54 18.75 13.44
C PRO A 147 -6.48 17.98 14.75
N ASP A 148 -5.34 17.36 15.03
CA ASP A 148 -5.08 16.61 16.26
C ASP A 148 -3.60 16.76 16.64
N GLU A 149 -3.29 16.57 17.93
CA GLU A 149 -1.92 16.52 18.44
C GLU A 149 -1.23 15.21 18.01
N PHE A 150 -2.00 14.12 17.92
CA PHE A 150 -1.51 12.79 17.57
C PHE A 150 -2.14 12.27 16.27
N ALA A 151 -1.34 11.60 15.45
CA ALA A 151 -1.87 10.88 14.30
C ALA A 151 -2.68 9.68 14.80
N SER A 152 -3.97 9.61 14.46
CA SER A 152 -4.83 8.47 14.80
C SER A 152 -5.79 8.16 13.65
N VAL A 153 -6.25 6.92 13.59
CA VAL A 153 -7.26 6.46 12.63
C VAL A 153 -8.42 5.86 13.38
N SER A 154 -9.63 6.23 12.98
CA SER A 154 -10.87 5.57 13.36
C SER A 154 -11.56 5.11 12.08
N TYR A 155 -11.83 3.82 11.97
CA TYR A 155 -12.51 3.23 10.83
C TYR A 155 -13.78 2.54 11.30
N TYR A 156 -14.91 2.91 10.71
CA TYR A 156 -16.18 2.26 10.93
C TYR A 156 -16.53 1.43 9.70
N ILE A 157 -16.94 0.18 9.92
CA ILE A 157 -17.37 -0.72 8.85
C ILE A 157 -18.80 -1.19 9.10
N ASP A 158 -19.64 -1.14 8.07
CA ASP A 158 -20.97 -1.76 8.03
C ASP A 158 -21.13 -2.48 6.69
N TYR A 159 -20.96 -3.80 6.70
CA TYR A 159 -21.18 -4.62 5.51
C TYR A 159 -22.66 -4.97 5.27
N GLY A 160 -23.57 -4.58 6.17
CA GLY A 160 -25.00 -4.85 6.05
C GLY A 160 -25.39 -6.34 6.14
N ILE A 161 -24.47 -7.20 6.56
CA ILE A 161 -24.69 -8.65 6.69
C ILE A 161 -24.42 -9.12 8.11
N LYS A 162 -24.99 -10.27 8.47
CA LYS A 162 -24.85 -10.83 9.84
C LYS A 162 -23.46 -11.38 10.16
N SER A 163 -22.69 -11.79 9.15
CA SER A 163 -21.38 -12.44 9.33
C SER A 163 -20.22 -11.46 9.53
N ILE A 164 -20.43 -10.17 9.25
CA ILE A 164 -19.47 -9.10 9.52
C ILE A 164 -20.20 -8.08 10.38
N GLU A 165 -19.84 -8.02 11.65
CA GLU A 165 -20.47 -7.10 12.59
C GLU A 165 -20.14 -5.65 12.24
N ARG A 166 -21.05 -4.76 12.65
CA ARG A 166 -20.80 -3.32 12.59
C ARG A 166 -19.81 -2.98 13.67
N GLU A 167 -18.64 -2.54 13.28
CA GLU A 167 -17.55 -2.30 14.22
C GLU A 167 -16.83 -1.00 13.91
N THR A 168 -16.39 -0.34 14.98
CA THR A 168 -15.47 0.78 14.91
C THR A 168 -14.14 0.33 15.48
N PHE A 169 -13.10 0.37 14.66
CA PHE A 169 -11.72 0.20 15.11
C PHE A 169 -11.04 1.57 15.22
N LYS A 170 -10.40 1.85 16.37
CA LYS A 170 -9.66 3.08 16.59
C LYS A 170 -8.26 2.77 17.13
N ILE A 171 -7.26 3.46 16.57
CA ILE A 171 -5.86 3.26 16.92
C ILE A 171 -5.07 4.57 16.77
N GLU A 172 -4.12 4.80 17.68
CA GLU A 172 -3.08 5.80 17.47
C GLU A 172 -2.07 5.25 16.47
N LEU A 173 -1.73 6.04 15.46
CA LEU A 173 -0.78 5.65 14.43
C LEU A 173 0.66 5.83 14.91
N ASN A 174 1.28 4.72 15.30
CA ASN A 174 2.73 4.62 15.38
C ASN A 174 3.21 3.26 14.83
N SER A 175 4.48 3.23 14.41
CA SER A 175 5.10 2.08 13.73
C SER A 175 4.97 0.77 14.51
N ARG A 176 5.09 0.82 15.84
CA ARG A 176 4.97 -0.36 16.70
C ARG A 176 3.53 -0.89 16.75
N LEU A 177 2.55 -0.02 17.00
CA LEU A 177 1.14 -0.43 17.04
C LEU A 177 0.65 -0.91 15.68
N PHE A 178 1.10 -0.29 14.59
CA PHE A 178 0.79 -0.79 13.26
C PHE A 178 1.28 -2.22 13.07
N GLU A 179 2.53 -2.51 13.45
CA GLU A 179 3.08 -3.85 13.29
C GLU A 179 2.36 -4.90 14.14
N THR A 180 1.97 -4.59 15.38
CA THR A 180 1.32 -5.57 16.27
C THR A 180 -0.18 -5.71 16.04
N GLU A 181 -0.87 -4.63 15.69
CA GLU A 181 -2.34 -4.60 15.63
C GLU A 181 -2.91 -4.63 14.20
N ILE A 182 -2.14 -4.17 13.19
CA ILE A 182 -2.66 -3.95 11.82
C ILE A 182 -1.95 -4.82 10.79
N ALA A 183 -0.64 -4.98 10.88
CA ALA A 183 0.17 -5.47 9.77
C ALA A 183 -0.23 -6.87 9.25
N SER A 184 -0.73 -7.75 10.12
CA SER A 184 -1.20 -9.10 9.79
C SER A 184 -2.67 -9.18 9.40
N ALA A 185 -3.42 -8.06 9.42
CA ALA A 185 -4.79 -8.03 8.95
C ALA A 185 -4.80 -8.21 7.42
N ARG A 186 -5.31 -9.35 6.97
CA ARG A 186 -5.40 -9.67 5.54
C ARG A 186 -6.59 -8.96 4.91
N THR A 187 -6.48 -8.66 3.62
CA THR A 187 -7.63 -8.34 2.78
C THR A 187 -8.64 -9.48 2.78
N PHE A 188 -9.89 -9.17 2.43
CA PHE A 188 -10.95 -10.15 2.35
C PHE A 188 -11.97 -9.74 1.29
N CYS A 189 -12.79 -10.69 0.86
CA CYS A 189 -14.00 -10.43 0.09
C CYS A 189 -15.08 -11.46 0.42
N LEU A 190 -16.34 -11.10 0.24
CA LEU A 190 -17.42 -12.07 0.35
C LEU A 190 -17.38 -13.03 -0.84
N LYS A 191 -17.86 -14.25 -0.63
CA LYS A 191 -17.85 -15.30 -1.66
C LYS A 191 -18.60 -14.89 -2.94
N GLU A 192 -19.73 -14.21 -2.76
CA GLU A 192 -20.56 -13.71 -3.86
C GLU A 192 -19.83 -12.62 -4.65
N GLU A 193 -19.10 -11.74 -3.96
CA GLU A 193 -18.28 -10.69 -4.57
C GLU A 193 -17.08 -11.29 -5.30
N ALA A 194 -16.39 -12.26 -4.70
CA ALA A 194 -15.30 -12.99 -5.31
C ALA A 194 -15.76 -13.64 -6.63
N THR A 195 -16.95 -14.24 -6.63
CA THR A 195 -17.55 -14.84 -7.83
C THR A 195 -17.80 -13.80 -8.93
N ALA A 196 -18.27 -12.60 -8.57
CA ALA A 196 -18.48 -11.52 -9.53
C ALA A 196 -17.15 -10.97 -10.08
N LEU A 197 -16.16 -10.74 -9.21
CA LEU A 197 -14.83 -10.28 -9.58
C LEU A 197 -14.14 -11.27 -10.53
N LEU A 198 -14.17 -12.56 -10.21
CA LEU A 198 -13.59 -13.60 -11.06
C LEU A 198 -14.24 -13.64 -12.45
N LYS A 199 -15.57 -13.45 -12.54
CA LYS A 199 -16.28 -13.35 -13.83
C LYS A 199 -15.89 -12.11 -14.62
N ALA A 200 -15.54 -11.02 -13.94
CA ALA A 200 -15.03 -9.79 -14.54
C ALA A 200 -13.53 -9.85 -14.89
N GLY A 201 -12.85 -10.98 -14.66
CA GLY A 201 -11.42 -11.14 -14.89
C GLY A 201 -10.54 -10.48 -13.82
N LEU A 202 -11.11 -10.15 -12.66
CA LEU A 202 -10.42 -9.63 -11.47
C LEU A 202 -10.22 -10.75 -10.44
N GLY A 203 -9.39 -10.50 -9.43
CA GLY A 203 -9.10 -11.48 -8.37
C GLY A 203 -8.50 -12.81 -8.84
N GLN A 204 -7.86 -12.86 -10.01
CA GLN A 204 -7.38 -14.11 -10.62
C GLN A 204 -6.22 -14.77 -9.83
N GLY A 205 -5.55 -14.02 -8.96
CA GLY A 205 -4.51 -14.52 -8.06
C GLY A 205 -4.98 -14.78 -6.63
N ALA A 206 -6.26 -14.49 -6.32
CA ALA A 206 -6.82 -14.64 -4.99
C ALA A 206 -7.06 -16.11 -4.63
N ASN A 207 -6.76 -16.48 -3.40
CA ASN A 207 -6.99 -17.81 -2.82
C ASN A 207 -7.00 -17.72 -1.28
N PHE A 208 -7.35 -18.82 -0.60
CA PHE A 208 -7.51 -18.83 0.86
C PHE A 208 -6.24 -18.50 1.67
N GLU A 209 -5.06 -18.59 1.06
CA GLU A 209 -3.81 -18.21 1.71
C GLU A 209 -3.61 -16.68 1.71
N ASN A 210 -4.24 -15.95 0.78
CA ASN A 210 -4.01 -14.52 0.59
C ASN A 210 -5.26 -13.62 0.57
N THR A 211 -6.47 -14.17 0.75
CA THR A 211 -7.74 -13.42 0.80
C THR A 211 -8.80 -14.22 1.55
#